data_AF-A0A2T2SQA8-F1
#
_entry.id   AF-A0A2T2SQA8-F1
#
_cell.length_a   1.000
_cell.length_b   1.000
_cell.length_c   1.000
_cell.angle_alpha   90.00
_cell.angle_beta   90.00
_cell.angle_gamma   90.00
#
_symmetry.space_group_name_H-M   'P 1'
#
loop_
_entity.id
_entity.type
_entity.pdbx_description
1 polymer ?
#
loop_
_entity_poly.entity_id
_entity_poly.type
_entity_poly.pdbx_seq_one_letter_code
_entity_poly.pdbx_strand_id
1 'polypeptide(L)'
;QLALARKLRAVDETDVAERVIEYHFLPDLIGNLRAFSRQETRCLDCGEKYRRMPLTGDCRECGGRVNLTVHEGSVNKYMDVALRVAEEYGCREYTKQRLNILERSLESVFENDKNKQGSISDFM
;
A
#
# COMPACT_ATOMS: atom_id res chain seq x y z
N GLN A 1 10.70 17.86 1.70
CA GLN A 1 11.66 18.06 0.59
C GLN A 1 11.03 18.84 -0.57
N LEU A 2 9.82 18.46 -1.04
CA LEU A 2 9.14 19.14 -2.16
C LEU A 2 8.77 20.61 -1.92
N ALA A 3 8.47 21.01 -0.69
CA ALA A 3 8.19 22.41 -0.36
C ALA A 3 9.37 23.37 -0.63
N LEU A 4 10.61 22.85 -0.68
CA LEU A 4 11.79 23.65 -1.05
C LEU A 4 11.87 23.85 -2.57
N ALA A 5 11.46 22.85 -3.35
CA ALA A 5 11.45 22.93 -4.82
C ALA A 5 10.60 24.11 -5.29
N ARG A 6 9.41 24.32 -4.70
CA ARG A 6 8.55 25.48 -4.99
C ARG A 6 9.17 26.85 -4.69
N LYS A 7 10.17 26.92 -3.81
CA LYS A 7 10.82 28.17 -3.44
C LYS A 7 12.01 28.50 -4.34
N LEU A 8 12.59 27.49 -5.00
CA LEU A 8 13.81 27.64 -5.78
C LEU A 8 13.47 27.87 -7.25
N ARG A 9 13.82 29.05 -7.76
CA ARG A 9 13.58 29.42 -9.17
C ARG A 9 14.30 28.52 -10.19
N ALA A 10 15.39 27.86 -9.78
CA ALA A 10 16.19 27.00 -10.64
C ALA A 10 15.67 25.55 -10.74
N VAL A 11 14.60 25.21 -10.02
CA VAL A 11 14.08 23.85 -9.92
C VAL A 11 12.68 23.82 -10.52
N ASP A 12 12.44 22.86 -11.41
CA ASP A 12 11.09 22.51 -11.84
C ASP A 12 10.47 21.57 -10.80
N GLU A 13 9.50 22.06 -10.06
CA GLU A 13 8.84 21.29 -9.01
C GLU A 13 8.09 20.07 -9.55
N THR A 14 7.63 20.11 -10.80
CA THR A 14 6.89 19.01 -11.45
C THR A 14 7.84 17.87 -11.78
N ASP A 15 8.99 18.17 -12.40
CA ASP A 15 10.02 17.17 -12.72
C ASP A 15 10.55 16.49 -11.45
N VAL A 16 10.78 17.27 -10.38
CA VAL A 16 11.22 16.71 -9.10
C VAL A 16 10.16 15.78 -8.50
N ALA A 17 8.89 16.19 -8.51
CA ALA A 17 7.80 15.36 -8.01
C ALA A 17 7.67 14.05 -8.81
N GLU A 18 7.75 14.12 -10.13
CA GLU A 18 7.73 12.93 -11.00
C GLU A 18 8.86 11.97 -10.68
N ARG A 19 10.09 12.47 -10.56
CA ARG A 19 11.24 11.64 -10.21
C ARG A 19 11.12 10.99 -8.85
N VAL A 20 10.60 11.71 -7.86
CA VAL A 20 10.34 11.14 -6.53
C VAL A 20 9.31 10.01 -6.62
N ILE A 21 8.24 10.21 -7.39
CA ILE A 21 7.22 9.17 -7.58
C ILE A 21 7.83 7.95 -8.29
N GLU A 22 8.56 8.16 -9.38
CA GLU A 22 9.05 7.05 -10.21
C GLU A 22 10.18 6.25 -9.58
N TYR A 23 11.12 6.91 -8.89
CA TYR A 23 12.32 6.27 -8.36
C TYR A 23 12.24 5.92 -6.87
N HIS A 24 11.31 6.51 -6.12
CA HIS A 24 11.13 6.20 -4.70
C HIS A 24 9.76 5.59 -4.42
N PHE A 25 8.66 6.30 -4.71
CA PHE A 25 7.35 5.84 -4.25
C PHE A 25 6.88 4.57 -4.98
N LEU A 26 6.97 4.51 -6.30
CA LEU A 26 6.53 3.33 -7.07
C LEU A 26 7.33 2.07 -6.70
N PRO A 27 8.68 2.09 -6.65
CA PRO A 27 9.46 0.95 -6.18
C PRO A 27 9.07 0.51 -4.76
N ASP A 28 8.89 1.45 -3.84
CA ASP A 28 8.55 1.15 -2.44
C ASP A 28 7.17 0.53 -2.33
N LEU A 29 6.16 1.08 -3.01
CA LEU A 29 4.79 0.56 -3.01
C LEU A 29 4.73 -0.85 -3.59
N ILE A 30 5.39 -1.08 -4.73
CA ILE A 30 5.46 -2.40 -5.37
C ILE A 30 6.22 -3.38 -4.47
N GLY A 31 7.30 -2.94 -3.83
CA GLY A 31 8.09 -3.73 -2.89
C GLY A 31 7.28 -4.16 -1.68
N ASN A 32 6.57 -3.21 -1.06
CA ASN A 32 5.72 -3.44 0.10
C ASN A 32 4.55 -4.38 -0.23
N LEU A 33 3.89 -4.20 -1.38
CA LEU A 33 2.84 -5.11 -1.82
C LEU A 33 3.37 -6.53 -2.06
N ARG A 34 4.52 -6.67 -2.74
CA ARG A 34 5.17 -7.98 -2.93
C ARG A 34 5.56 -8.63 -1.61
N ALA A 35 6.07 -7.86 -0.65
CA ALA A 35 6.40 -8.33 0.68
C ALA A 35 5.14 -8.81 1.41
N PHE A 36 4.06 -8.03 1.38
CA PHE A 36 2.77 -8.40 1.97
C PHE A 36 2.22 -9.71 1.39
N SER A 37 2.23 -9.88 0.06
CA SER A 37 1.70 -11.10 -0.58
C SER A 37 2.55 -12.35 -0.34
N ARG A 38 3.84 -12.20 0.00
CA ARG A 38 4.79 -13.32 0.19
C ARG A 38 5.21 -13.53 1.64
N GLN A 39 4.68 -12.73 2.57
CA GLN A 39 5.11 -12.73 3.96
C GLN A 39 4.88 -14.07 4.64
N GLU A 40 5.74 -14.37 5.61
CA GLU A 40 5.47 -15.40 6.59
C GLU A 40 4.59 -14.83 7.72
N THR A 41 3.86 -15.72 8.37
CA THR A 41 3.07 -15.41 9.56
C THR A 41 3.80 -15.89 10.79
N ARG A 42 3.61 -15.21 11.92
CA ARG A 42 4.33 -15.51 13.16
C ARG A 42 3.38 -15.60 14.35
N CYS A 43 3.60 -16.56 15.23
CA CYS A 43 2.92 -16.60 16.52
C CYS A 43 3.44 -15.47 17.43
N LEU A 44 2.51 -14.73 18.06
CA LEU A 44 2.87 -13.64 18.99
C LEU A 44 3.45 -14.16 20.31
N ASP A 45 3.06 -15.36 20.74
CA ASP A 45 3.40 -15.88 22.06
C ASP A 45 4.72 -16.68 22.04
N CYS A 46 4.87 -17.65 21.14
CA CYS A 46 6.07 -18.49 21.04
C CYS A 46 7.04 -18.09 19.92
N GLY A 47 6.62 -17.23 18.99
CA GLY A 47 7.46 -16.77 17.89
C GLY A 47 7.61 -17.72 16.70
N GLU A 48 6.94 -18.88 16.71
CA GLU A 48 6.94 -19.85 15.62
C GLU A 48 6.51 -19.21 14.30
N LYS A 49 7.13 -19.62 13.18
CA LYS A 49 6.92 -19.02 11.87
C LYS A 49 6.27 -20.01 10.92
N TYR A 50 5.23 -19.55 10.22
CA TYR A 50 4.55 -20.35 9.22
C TYR A 50 4.58 -19.65 7.87
N ARG A 51 5.03 -20.39 6.85
CA ARG A 51 4.96 -19.97 5.45
C ARG A 51 3.52 -19.70 4.99
N ARG A 52 2.53 -20.37 5.59
CA ARG A 52 1.09 -20.15 5.37
C ARG A 52 0.36 -20.23 6.70
N MET A 53 -0.61 -19.34 6.91
CA MET A 53 -1.44 -19.32 8.11
C MET A 53 -2.11 -20.70 8.33
N PRO A 54 -2.07 -21.27 9.55
CA PRO A 54 -2.90 -22.42 9.89
C PRO A 54 -4.38 -22.13 9.67
N LEU A 55 -5.15 -23.09 9.13
CA LEU A 55 -6.59 -22.93 8.92
C LEU A 55 -7.37 -22.73 10.24
N THR A 56 -6.80 -23.20 11.35
CA THR A 56 -7.33 -22.98 12.70
C THR A 56 -7.17 -21.54 13.19
N GLY A 57 -6.29 -20.74 12.57
CA GLY A 57 -5.91 -19.41 13.06
C GLY A 57 -4.94 -19.42 14.24
N ASP A 58 -4.92 -20.51 15.01
CA ASP A 58 -4.05 -20.68 16.18
C ASP A 58 -2.73 -21.37 15.85
N CYS A 59 -1.71 -21.06 16.65
CA CYS A 59 -0.38 -21.66 16.59
C CYS A 59 -0.46 -23.14 16.99
N ARG A 60 0.16 -24.00 16.19
CA ARG A 60 0.16 -25.45 16.39
C ARG A 60 0.99 -25.91 17.59
N GLU A 61 1.93 -25.07 18.05
CA GLU A 61 2.86 -25.41 19.14
C GLU A 61 2.36 -24.96 20.52
N CYS A 62 1.72 -23.79 20.60
CA CYS A 62 1.34 -23.20 21.90
C CYS A 62 -0.14 -22.77 22.00
N GLY A 63 -0.93 -22.91 20.94
CA GLY A 63 -2.31 -22.40 20.89
C GLY A 63 -2.43 -20.88 20.83
N GLY A 64 -1.30 -20.17 20.76
CA GLY A 64 -1.23 -18.72 20.68
C GLY A 64 -1.69 -18.14 19.33
N ARG A 65 -1.92 -16.83 19.27
CA ARG A 65 -2.42 -16.20 18.03
C ARG A 65 -1.31 -16.07 16.99
N VAL A 66 -1.58 -16.53 15.77
CA VAL A 66 -0.72 -16.28 14.61
C VAL A 66 -1.13 -14.97 13.95
N ASN A 67 -0.17 -14.14 13.57
CA ASN A 67 -0.42 -12.82 12.99
C ASN A 67 0.45 -12.57 11.75
N LEU A 68 0.02 -11.61 10.92
CA LEU A 68 0.79 -11.09 9.80
C LEU A 68 2.02 -10.31 10.32
N THR A 69 3.09 -10.31 9.54
CA THR A 69 4.34 -9.59 9.87
C THR A 69 4.41 -8.24 9.18
N VAL A 70 3.75 -8.11 8.02
CA VAL A 70 3.52 -6.89 7.26
C VAL A 70 2.03 -6.62 7.24
N HIS A 71 1.62 -5.44 7.71
CA HIS A 71 0.23 -5.04 7.82
C HIS A 71 -0.19 -4.16 6.64
N GLU A 72 -1.43 -4.30 6.19
CA GLU A 72 -2.06 -3.48 5.14
C GLU A 72 -1.83 -1.98 5.32
N GLY A 73 -2.03 -1.45 6.54
CA GLY A 73 -1.90 -0.01 6.80
C GLY A 73 -0.52 0.56 6.49
N SER A 74 0.53 -0.29 6.52
CA SER A 74 1.88 0.13 6.10
C SER A 74 2.02 0.29 4.60
N VAL A 75 1.18 -0.36 3.80
CA VAL A 75 1.16 -0.28 2.34
C VAL A 75 0.27 0.88 1.87
N ASN A 76 -0.97 0.99 2.38
CA ASN A 76 -1.93 2.00 1.94
C ASN A 76 -1.49 3.44 2.23
N LYS A 77 -0.86 3.69 3.39
CA LYS A 77 -0.44 5.05 3.78
C LYS A 77 0.51 5.71 2.77
N TYR A 78 1.34 4.93 2.08
CA TYR A 78 2.26 5.47 1.07
C TYR A 78 1.55 5.79 -0.25
N MET A 79 0.47 5.09 -0.58
CA MET A 79 -0.32 5.33 -1.79
C MET A 79 -0.98 6.71 -1.72
N ASP A 80 -1.66 7.00 -0.61
CA ASP A 80 -2.33 8.29 -0.39
C ASP A 80 -1.37 9.48 -0.50
N VAL A 81 -0.13 9.31 -0.03
CA VAL A 81 0.91 10.34 -0.12
C VAL A 81 1.36 10.52 -1.57
N ALA A 82 1.56 9.43 -2.30
CA ALA A 82 2.00 9.47 -3.70
C ALA A 82 0.95 10.14 -4.61
N LEU A 83 -0.32 9.78 -4.46
CA LEU A 83 -1.44 10.39 -5.20
C LEU A 83 -1.55 11.88 -4.92
N ARG A 84 -1.50 12.27 -3.64
CA ARG A 84 -1.53 13.68 -3.23
C ARG A 84 -0.39 14.48 -3.85
N VAL A 85 0.83 13.94 -3.84
CA VAL A 85 1.99 14.61 -4.47
C VAL A 85 1.78 14.74 -5.98
N ALA A 86 1.29 13.69 -6.65
CA ALA A 86 1.04 13.72 -8.09
C ALA A 86 0.00 14.78 -8.50
N GLU A 87 -1.04 14.97 -7.68
CA GLU A 87 -2.04 16.02 -7.87
C GLU A 87 -1.49 17.42 -7.57
N GLU A 88 -0.88 17.60 -6.39
CA GLU A 88 -0.46 18.90 -5.88
C GLU A 88 0.68 19.53 -6.69
N TYR A 89 1.48 18.71 -7.38
CA TYR A 89 2.60 19.15 -8.22
C TYR A 89 2.32 19.00 -9.71
N GLY A 90 1.08 18.69 -10.11
CA GLY A 90 0.67 18.72 -11.51
C GLY A 90 1.41 17.70 -12.39
N CYS A 91 1.79 16.54 -11.85
CA CYS A 91 2.50 15.51 -12.60
C CYS A 91 1.73 15.07 -13.86
N ARG A 92 2.48 14.57 -14.84
CA ARG A 92 1.94 14.03 -16.09
C ARG A 92 0.86 12.99 -15.84
N GLU A 93 -0.08 12.96 -16.78
CA GLU A 93 -1.20 12.03 -16.77
C GLU A 93 -0.75 10.56 -16.69
N TYR A 94 0.33 10.19 -17.39
CA TYR A 94 0.90 8.85 -17.31
C TYR A 94 1.32 8.46 -15.90
N THR A 95 1.96 9.37 -15.15
CA THR A 95 2.39 9.14 -13.76
C THR A 95 1.18 8.94 -12.85
N LYS A 96 0.14 9.75 -13.01
CA LYS A 96 -1.12 9.61 -12.27
C LYS A 96 -1.81 8.29 -12.57
N GLN A 97 -1.90 7.90 -13.84
CA GLN A 97 -2.48 6.62 -14.25
C GLN A 97 -1.73 5.42 -13.67
N ARG A 98 -0.39 5.47 -13.61
CA ARG A 98 0.40 4.40 -12.97
C ARG A 98 0.07 4.25 -11.49
N LEU A 99 -0.09 5.36 -10.77
CA LEU A 99 -0.51 5.34 -9.37
C LEU A 99 -1.93 4.77 -9.22
N ASN A 100 -2.88 5.21 -10.04
CA ASN A 100 -4.27 4.72 -10.01
C ASN A 100 -4.38 3.22 -10.31
N ILE A 101 -3.58 2.69 -11.25
CA ILE A 101 -3.56 1.23 -11.52
C ILE A 101 -3.04 0.47 -10.30
N LEU A 102 -2.01 1.01 -9.64
CA LEU A 102 -1.43 0.40 -8.45
C LEU A 102 -2.39 0.49 -7.26
N GLU A 103 -3.10 1.60 -7.10
CA GLU A 103 -4.16 1.79 -6.11
C GLU A 103 -5.26 0.75 -6.27
N ARG A 104 -5.82 0.58 -7.47
CA ARG A 104 -6.83 -0.46 -7.76
C ARG A 104 -6.32 -1.88 -7.46
N SER A 105 -5.03 -2.12 -7.69
CA SER A 105 -4.41 -3.40 -7.37
C SER A 105 -4.31 -3.62 -5.86
N LEU A 106 -4.03 -2.57 -5.08
CA LEU A 106 -4.06 -2.63 -3.62
C LEU A 106 -5.48 -2.86 -3.12
N GLU A 107 -6.45 -2.07 -3.59
CA GLU A 107 -7.86 -2.23 -3.25
C GLU A 107 -8.31 -3.67 -3.48
N SER A 108 -8.10 -4.22 -4.69
CA SER A 108 -8.49 -5.61 -4.99
C SER A 108 -7.83 -6.67 -4.10
N VAL A 109 -6.63 -6.42 -3.56
CA VAL A 109 -5.93 -7.36 -2.65
C VAL A 109 -6.48 -7.30 -1.23
N PHE A 110 -6.93 -6.11 -0.79
CA PHE A 110 -7.40 -5.87 0.57
C PHE A 110 -8.93 -5.80 0.69
N GLU A 111 -9.65 -5.76 -0.43
CA GLU A 111 -11.10 -5.72 -0.48
C GLU A 111 -11.68 -6.98 0.15
N ASN A 112 -12.36 -6.80 1.28
CA ASN A 112 -13.02 -7.88 2.00
C ASN A 112 -14.33 -8.25 1.28
N ASP A 113 -14.40 -9.45 0.71
CA ASP A 113 -15.64 -10.05 0.16
C ASP A 113 -16.80 -10.12 1.17
N LYS A 114 -16.54 -9.90 2.48
CA LYS A 114 -17.55 -9.92 3.54
C LYS A 114 -18.18 -8.56 3.86
N ASN A 115 -17.73 -7.45 3.25
CA ASN A 115 -18.02 -6.12 3.78
C ASN A 115 -18.43 -5.06 2.74
N LYS A 116 -19.44 -5.37 1.92
CA LYS A 116 -20.27 -4.32 1.32
C LYS A 116 -21.73 -4.58 1.67
N GLN A 117 -22.19 -3.98 2.76
CA GLN A 117 -23.62 -3.78 2.98
C GLN A 117 -24.08 -2.79 1.91
N GLY A 118 -24.50 -3.29 0.74
CA GLY A 118 -25.04 -2.46 -0.32
C GLY A 118 -26.29 -1.75 0.19
N SER A 119 -26.34 -0.43 -0.02
CA SER A 119 -27.56 0.32 0.22
C SER A 119 -28.54 0.03 -0.92
N ILE A 120 -29.85 0.03 -0.64
CA ILE A 120 -30.89 -0.17 -1.68
C ILE A 120 -30.78 0.89 -2.79
N SER A 121 -30.23 2.06 -2.46
CA SER A 121 -29.92 3.16 -3.37
C SER A 121 -28.77 2.88 -4.35
N ASP A 122 -27.93 1.87 -4.11
CA ASP A 122 -26.88 1.47 -5.06
C ASP A 122 -27.45 0.69 -6.26
N PHE A 123 -28.74 0.34 -6.21
CA PHE A 123 -29.46 -0.46 -7.21
C PHE A 123 -30.66 0.26 -7.85
N MET A 124 -30.91 1.53 -7.50
CA MET A 124 -31.98 2.37 -8.08
C MET A 124 -31.38 3.52 -8.89
#